data_AF-A0AAD5XNL9-F1
#
_entry.id   AF-A0AAD5XNL9-F1
#
_cell.length_a   1.000
_cell.length_b   1.000
_cell.length_c   1.000
_cell.angle_alpha   90.00
_cell.angle_beta   90.00
_cell.angle_gamma   90.00
#
_symmetry.space_group_name_H-M   'P 1'
#
loop_
_entity.id
_entity.type
_entity.pdbx_description
1 polymer ?
#
loop_
_entity_poly.entity_id
_entity_poly.type
_entity_poly.pdbx_seq_one_letter_code
_entity_poly.pdbx_strand_id
1 'polypeptide(L)'
;MCLSTLVAYAGFTIGTHALALLTANSSWVDRAWSIAPVVYAATLRGPDVRSLIALACVTVWGSRLTYNFWRKDGFNIWTEDYRWAHLRQILPSWAHAPFHVLFITFYQNLLLLLLAMPFASIAQYPSPWTSADSLILAVYAALLLLQTIADQQQWAFHELKARAGPKIHTQFCTTGLFRYSRHPAFFAEMGMWWCIWAFSCSARGELVYDWMLAGPVLLTALFQGSTAFTEYISVFKYPDYKKYQKTTSRLIPLWPGPAIPQSEGID
;
A
#
# COMPACT_ATOMS: atom_id res chain seq x y z
N MET A 1 13.85 20.14 6.53
CA MET A 1 13.10 19.03 7.17
C MET A 1 13.00 19.32 8.65
N CYS A 2 11.81 19.20 9.26
CA CYS A 2 11.61 19.55 10.67
C CYS A 2 12.29 18.53 11.59
N LEU A 3 12.87 18.98 12.71
CA LEU A 3 13.50 18.10 13.71
C LEU A 3 12.52 17.02 14.21
N SER A 4 11.24 17.36 14.38
CA SER A 4 10.20 16.42 14.80
C SER A 4 10.00 15.28 13.81
N THR A 5 10.05 15.55 12.50
CA THR A 5 9.94 14.52 11.45
C THR A 5 11.13 13.56 11.50
N LEU A 6 12.34 14.09 11.68
CA LEU A 6 13.55 13.28 11.80
C LEU A 6 13.53 12.39 13.04
N VAL A 7 13.09 12.93 14.17
CA VAL A 7 12.92 12.16 15.41
C VAL A 7 11.86 11.07 15.23
N ALA A 8 10.73 11.38 14.60
CA ALA A 8 9.70 10.38 14.29
C ALA A 8 10.25 9.29 13.37
N TYR A 9 10.96 9.66 12.30
CA TYR A 9 11.58 8.72 11.36
C TYR A 9 12.58 7.78 12.05
N ALA A 10 13.49 8.34 12.85
CA ALA A 10 14.44 7.56 13.62
C ALA A 10 13.71 6.64 14.62
N GLY A 11 12.67 7.13 15.28
CA GLY A 11 11.84 6.35 16.22
C GLY A 11 11.16 5.16 15.56
N PHE A 12 10.50 5.34 14.42
CA PHE A 12 9.90 4.22 13.67
C PHE A 12 10.95 3.25 13.14
N THR A 13 12.07 3.74 12.59
CA THR A 13 13.13 2.89 12.05
C THR A 13 13.78 2.03 13.14
N ILE A 14 14.20 2.65 14.24
CA ILE A 14 14.83 1.96 15.37
C ILE A 14 13.81 1.06 16.06
N GLY A 15 12.59 1.54 16.28
CA GLY A 15 11.53 0.80 16.96
C GLY A 15 11.12 -0.45 16.19
N THR A 16 10.84 -0.33 14.88
CA THR A 16 10.50 -1.49 14.04
C THR A 16 11.65 -2.49 13.95
N HIS A 17 12.90 -2.02 13.88
CA HIS A 17 14.08 -2.89 13.90
C HIS A 17 14.24 -3.65 15.22
N ALA A 18 14.22 -2.92 16.35
CA ALA A 18 14.39 -3.51 17.67
C ALA A 18 13.29 -4.54 17.96
N LEU A 19 12.04 -4.19 17.65
CA LEU A 19 10.91 -5.11 17.83
C LEU A 19 11.02 -6.34 16.92
N ALA A 20 11.49 -6.17 15.68
CA ALA A 20 11.74 -7.31 14.78
C ALA A 20 12.79 -8.27 15.34
N LEU A 21 13.87 -7.76 15.95
CA LEU A 21 14.87 -8.59 16.61
C LEU A 21 14.31 -9.29 17.87
N LEU A 22 13.55 -8.57 18.70
CA LEU A 22 13.00 -9.09 19.96
C LEU A 22 11.94 -10.18 19.75
N THR A 23 11.18 -10.09 18.65
CA THR A 23 10.07 -11.01 18.36
C THR A 23 10.40 -12.02 17.26
N ALA A 24 11.59 -11.92 16.66
CA ALA A 24 11.96 -12.65 15.44
C ALA A 24 10.91 -12.52 14.31
N ASN A 25 10.26 -11.36 14.21
CA ASN A 25 9.18 -11.09 13.26
C ASN A 25 9.49 -9.85 12.42
N SER A 26 9.71 -10.04 11.13
CA SER A 26 10.08 -8.95 10.21
C SER A 26 8.93 -7.98 9.90
N SER A 27 7.70 -8.31 10.31
CA SER A 27 6.46 -7.60 9.93
C SER A 27 6.16 -6.38 10.79
N TRP A 28 7.06 -5.97 11.69
CA TRP A 28 6.88 -4.72 12.44
C TRP A 28 6.84 -3.51 11.54
N VAL A 29 7.55 -3.54 10.41
CA VAL A 29 7.45 -2.47 9.42
C VAL A 29 6.08 -2.46 8.74
N ASP A 30 5.46 -3.63 8.48
CA ASP A 30 4.13 -3.75 7.89
C ASP A 30 3.06 -3.04 8.75
N ARG A 31 3.22 -3.07 10.09
CA ARG A 31 2.38 -2.31 11.03
C ARG A 31 2.58 -0.81 10.90
N ALA A 32 3.84 -0.37 10.72
CA ALA A 32 4.21 1.03 10.61
C ALA A 32 3.65 1.70 9.35
N TRP A 33 3.41 0.96 8.25
CA TRP A 33 2.82 1.49 7.02
C TRP A 33 1.53 2.28 7.24
N SER A 34 0.69 1.82 8.17
CA SER A 34 -0.61 2.45 8.45
C SER A 34 -0.55 3.69 9.35
N ILE A 35 0.58 3.91 10.04
CA ILE A 35 0.72 4.93 11.10
C ILE A 35 1.76 5.98 10.73
N ALA A 36 2.95 5.55 10.28
CA ALA A 36 4.10 6.41 10.12
C ALA A 36 3.86 7.56 9.10
N PRO A 37 3.25 7.33 7.91
CA PRO A 37 2.99 8.42 6.98
C PRO A 37 2.05 9.49 7.54
N VAL A 38 1.07 9.10 8.37
CA VAL A 38 0.15 10.05 9.04
C VAL A 38 0.93 10.93 10.03
N VAL A 39 1.80 10.32 10.83
CA VAL A 39 2.67 11.03 11.78
C VAL A 39 3.60 11.98 11.04
N TYR A 40 4.28 11.51 9.98
CA TYR A 40 5.20 12.35 9.20
C TYR A 40 4.46 13.51 8.54
N ALA A 41 3.32 13.25 7.89
CA ALA A 41 2.48 14.28 7.30
C ALA A 41 2.05 15.32 8.36
N ALA A 42 1.66 14.90 9.56
CA ALA A 42 1.29 15.80 10.65
C ALA A 42 2.46 16.69 11.12
N THR A 43 3.69 16.18 11.12
CA THR A 43 4.89 16.97 11.47
C THR A 43 5.34 17.93 10.36
N LEU A 44 5.03 17.61 9.10
CA LEU A 44 5.47 18.37 7.92
C LEU A 44 4.42 19.36 7.42
N ARG A 45 3.15 19.22 7.81
CA ARG A 45 2.05 20.01 7.27
C ARG A 45 2.17 21.51 7.55
N GLY A 46 1.70 22.31 6.60
CA GLY A 46 1.46 23.73 6.79
C GLY A 46 0.18 24.01 7.58
N PRO A 47 -0.08 25.27 7.95
CA PRO A 47 -1.35 25.69 8.55
C PRO A 47 -2.46 25.90 7.50
N ASP A 48 -2.13 25.87 6.22
CA ASP A 48 -3.04 26.17 5.11
C ASP A 48 -4.07 25.04 4.87
N VAL A 49 -5.21 25.41 4.27
CA VAL A 49 -6.33 24.51 4.00
C VAL A 49 -5.94 23.32 3.13
N ARG A 50 -5.04 23.52 2.15
CA ARG A 50 -4.58 22.44 1.26
C ARG A 50 -3.80 21.41 2.08
N SER A 51 -2.88 21.85 2.92
CA SER A 51 -2.11 20.94 3.77
C SER A 51 -2.98 20.20 4.79
N LEU A 52 -4.03 20.84 5.33
CA LEU A 52 -4.99 20.19 6.25
C LEU A 52 -5.85 19.15 5.53
N ILE A 53 -6.33 19.43 4.32
CA ILE A 53 -7.10 18.48 3.52
C ILE A 53 -6.23 17.30 3.09
N ALA A 54 -5.00 17.55 2.64
CA ALA A 54 -4.05 16.48 2.32
C ALA A 54 -3.76 15.60 3.55
N LEU A 55 -3.63 16.20 4.74
CA LEU A 55 -3.44 15.44 5.99
C LEU A 55 -4.67 14.60 6.31
N ALA A 56 -5.88 15.15 6.13
CA ALA A 56 -7.13 14.41 6.31
C ALA A 56 -7.21 13.22 5.35
N CYS A 57 -6.83 13.40 4.08
CA CYS A 57 -6.75 12.33 3.09
C CYS A 57 -5.85 11.18 3.57
N VAL A 58 -4.58 11.49 3.92
CA VAL A 58 -3.63 10.48 4.42
C VAL A 58 -4.10 9.85 5.73
N THR A 59 -4.76 10.60 6.60
CA THR A 59 -5.34 10.07 7.85
C THR A 59 -6.44 9.06 7.55
N VAL A 60 -7.37 9.38 6.65
CA VAL A 60 -8.45 8.45 6.24
C VAL A 60 -7.87 7.20 5.60
N TRP A 61 -6.86 7.33 4.72
CA TRP A 61 -6.13 6.19 4.16
C TRP A 61 -5.48 5.33 5.25
N GLY A 62 -4.77 5.95 6.19
CA GLY A 62 -4.09 5.27 7.30
C GLY A 62 -5.06 4.55 8.24
N SER A 63 -6.18 5.18 8.61
CA SER A 63 -7.26 4.55 9.39
C SER A 63 -7.86 3.35 8.66
N ARG A 64 -8.10 3.48 7.35
CA ARG A 64 -8.63 2.40 6.52
C ARG A 64 -7.62 1.24 6.40
N LEU A 65 -6.34 1.53 6.20
CA LEU A 65 -5.29 0.52 6.16
C LEU A 65 -5.15 -0.19 7.52
N THR A 66 -5.18 0.57 8.62
CA THR A 66 -5.18 0.05 10.00
C THR A 66 -6.34 -0.92 10.21
N TYR A 67 -7.57 -0.52 9.87
CA TYR A 67 -8.76 -1.38 9.99
C TYR A 67 -8.62 -2.66 9.15
N ASN A 68 -8.20 -2.54 7.89
CA ASN A 68 -8.06 -3.69 7.01
C ASN A 68 -6.95 -4.65 7.43
N PHE A 69 -5.88 -4.13 8.03
CA PHE A 69 -4.78 -4.93 8.57
C PHE A 69 -5.20 -5.62 9.88
N TRP A 70 -5.90 -4.91 10.75
CA TRP A 70 -6.45 -5.44 12.01
C TRP A 70 -7.40 -6.61 11.79
N ARG A 71 -8.40 -6.47 10.89
CA ARG A 71 -9.36 -7.55 10.64
C ARG A 71 -8.71 -8.82 10.06
N LYS A 72 -7.50 -8.72 9.53
CA LYS A 72 -6.68 -9.83 9.01
C LYS A 72 -5.66 -10.36 10.02
N ASP A 73 -5.82 -10.03 11.31
CA ASP A 73 -4.91 -10.41 12.40
C ASP A 73 -3.48 -9.80 12.29
N GLY A 74 -3.30 -8.73 11.52
CA GLY A 74 -1.97 -8.15 11.26
C GLY A 74 -1.28 -7.55 12.50
N PHE A 75 -2.04 -7.19 13.53
CA PHE A 75 -1.48 -6.68 14.80
C PHE A 75 -1.13 -7.79 15.80
N ASN A 76 -1.36 -9.06 15.47
CA ASN A 76 -0.83 -10.16 16.25
C ASN A 76 0.70 -10.19 16.12
N ILE A 77 1.40 -9.94 17.23
CA ILE A 77 2.86 -9.81 17.27
C ILE A 77 3.59 -11.13 16.92
N TRP A 78 2.89 -12.26 17.01
CA TRP A 78 3.44 -13.59 16.72
C TRP A 78 3.26 -14.00 15.25
N THR A 79 2.38 -13.31 14.52
CA THR A 79 2.12 -13.59 13.10
C THR A 79 3.08 -12.78 12.23
N GLU A 80 3.86 -13.47 11.41
CA GLU A 80 4.70 -12.87 10.38
C GLU A 80 4.03 -12.98 9.00
N ASP A 81 4.15 -11.95 8.18
CA ASP A 81 3.73 -11.99 6.78
C ASP A 81 4.44 -13.14 6.05
N TYR A 82 3.66 -13.99 5.40
CA TYR A 82 4.13 -15.20 4.73
C TYR A 82 5.20 -14.93 3.66
N ARG A 83 5.25 -13.71 3.10
CA ARG A 83 6.24 -13.30 2.10
C ARG A 83 7.65 -13.34 2.67
N TRP A 84 7.85 -12.98 3.93
CA TRP A 84 9.15 -12.99 4.58
C TRP A 84 9.71 -14.41 4.71
N ALA A 85 8.86 -15.38 5.06
CA ALA A 85 9.23 -16.79 5.10
C ALA A 85 9.63 -17.34 3.72
N HIS A 86 8.86 -17.01 2.67
CA HIS A 86 9.21 -17.42 1.29
C HIS A 86 10.51 -16.77 0.81
N LEU A 87 10.73 -15.49 1.11
CA LEU A 87 11.98 -14.81 0.74
C LEU A 87 13.20 -15.43 1.41
N ARG A 88 13.11 -15.85 2.67
CA ARG A 88 14.20 -16.57 3.35
C ARG A 88 14.53 -17.93 2.73
N GLN A 89 13.56 -18.59 2.09
CA GLN A 89 13.80 -19.85 1.36
C GLN A 89 14.48 -19.63 0.01
N ILE A 90 14.28 -18.47 -0.61
CA ILE A 90 14.83 -18.14 -1.94
C ILE A 90 16.21 -17.46 -1.82
N LEU A 91 16.41 -16.65 -0.78
CA LEU A 91 17.66 -15.94 -0.54
C LEU A 91 18.71 -16.86 0.11
N PRO A 92 19.99 -16.75 -0.29
CA PRO A 92 21.07 -17.45 0.39
C PRO A 92 21.20 -16.91 1.83
N SER A 93 21.60 -17.76 2.78
CA SER A 93 21.61 -17.42 4.21
C SER A 93 22.42 -16.17 4.55
N TRP A 94 23.53 -15.92 3.84
CA TRP A 94 24.34 -14.71 4.04
C TRP A 94 23.59 -13.41 3.71
N ALA A 95 22.57 -13.49 2.83
CA ALA A 95 21.79 -12.33 2.41
C ALA A 95 20.62 -12.01 3.35
N HIS A 96 20.28 -12.89 4.31
CA HIS A 96 19.11 -12.71 5.18
C HIS A 96 19.25 -11.45 6.07
N ALA A 97 20.37 -11.33 6.78
CA ALA A 97 20.64 -10.17 7.64
C ALA A 97 20.72 -8.84 6.86
N PRO A 98 21.51 -8.70 5.78
CA PRO A 98 21.55 -7.46 5.02
C PRO A 98 20.21 -7.14 4.35
N PHE A 99 19.44 -8.13 3.89
CA PHE A 99 18.09 -7.90 3.36
C PHE A 99 17.16 -7.34 4.45
N HIS A 100 17.18 -7.92 5.65
CA HIS A 100 16.36 -7.42 6.76
C HIS A 100 16.71 -5.98 7.14
N VAL A 101 18.00 -5.64 7.25
CA VAL A 101 18.44 -4.29 7.63
C VAL A 101 18.20 -3.29 6.50
N LEU A 102 18.67 -3.57 5.29
CA LEU A 102 18.66 -2.61 4.19
C LEU A 102 17.28 -2.45 3.56
N PHE A 103 16.55 -3.56 3.38
CA PHE A 103 15.25 -3.54 2.70
C PHE A 103 14.09 -3.42 3.70
N ILE A 104 13.95 -4.38 4.61
CA ILE A 104 12.78 -4.45 5.51
C ILE A 104 12.77 -3.27 6.48
N THR A 105 13.91 -3.00 7.11
CA THR A 105 14.01 -1.91 8.09
C THR A 105 14.21 -0.56 7.41
N PHE A 106 15.33 -0.36 6.70
CA PHE A 106 15.72 0.97 6.24
C PHE A 106 14.89 1.45 5.05
N TYR A 107 14.89 0.72 3.93
CA TYR A 107 14.22 1.16 2.70
C TYR A 107 12.72 1.40 2.89
N GLN A 108 12.01 0.50 3.58
CA GLN A 108 10.57 0.67 3.79
C GLN A 108 10.25 1.89 4.67
N ASN A 109 10.96 2.10 5.79
CA ASN A 109 10.75 3.30 6.60
C ASN A 109 11.13 4.57 5.84
N LEU A 110 12.20 4.54 5.04
CA LEU A 110 12.61 5.66 4.18
C LEU A 110 11.51 5.97 3.16
N LEU A 111 10.91 4.94 2.55
CA LEU A 111 9.80 5.11 1.63
C LEU A 111 8.58 5.76 2.31
N LEU A 112 8.23 5.35 3.53
CA LEU A 112 7.13 5.97 4.30
C LEU A 112 7.39 7.45 4.55
N LEU A 113 8.63 7.84 4.85
CA LEU A 113 9.02 9.24 4.97
C LEU A 113 8.88 9.97 3.63
N LEU A 114 9.42 9.39 2.54
CA LEU A 114 9.38 9.99 1.20
C LEU A 114 7.94 10.19 0.68
N LEU A 115 7.01 9.31 1.05
CA LEU A 115 5.58 9.48 0.74
C LEU A 115 4.96 10.71 1.42
N ALA A 116 5.44 11.08 2.60
CA ALA A 116 5.00 12.27 3.32
C ALA A 116 5.73 13.56 2.89
N MET A 117 6.79 13.47 2.08
CA MET A 117 7.58 14.64 1.69
C MET A 117 6.85 15.72 0.89
N PRO A 118 5.83 15.42 0.06
CA PRO A 118 5.02 16.45 -0.58
C PRO A 118 4.42 17.46 0.40
N PHE A 119 4.16 17.08 1.67
CA PHE A 119 3.66 18.00 2.70
C PHE A 119 4.64 19.14 3.00
N ALA A 120 5.94 18.86 2.98
CA ALA A 120 6.96 19.90 3.19
C ALA A 120 6.90 20.94 2.06
N SER A 121 6.68 20.49 0.82
CA SER A 121 6.51 21.38 -0.33
C SER A 121 5.20 22.17 -0.24
N ILE A 122 4.09 21.54 0.14
CA ILE A 122 2.81 22.26 0.33
C ILE A 122 2.99 23.37 1.38
N ALA A 123 3.64 23.06 2.51
CA ALA A 123 3.88 24.02 3.60
C ALA A 123 4.80 25.18 3.20
N GLN A 124 5.77 24.93 2.31
CA GLN A 124 6.71 25.95 1.84
C GLN A 124 6.08 26.97 0.89
N TYR A 125 5.06 26.56 0.13
CA TYR A 125 4.40 27.38 -0.88
C TYR A 125 2.91 27.57 -0.55
N PRO A 126 2.58 28.30 0.53
CA PRO A 126 1.19 28.57 0.88
C PRO A 126 0.54 29.39 -0.23
N SER A 127 -0.56 28.87 -0.78
CA SER A 127 -1.33 29.53 -1.83
C SER A 127 -2.82 29.23 -1.65
N PRO A 128 -3.72 30.09 -2.19
CA PRO A 128 -5.16 29.85 -2.14
C PRO A 128 -5.54 28.50 -2.75
N TRP A 129 -6.68 27.96 -2.33
CA TRP A 129 -7.26 26.76 -2.92
C TRP A 129 -7.63 27.01 -4.40
N THR A 130 -7.31 26.06 -5.27
CA THR A 130 -7.49 26.14 -6.72
C THR A 130 -8.48 25.09 -7.23
N SER A 131 -8.92 25.22 -8.49
CA SER A 131 -9.71 24.18 -9.15
C SER A 131 -8.95 22.86 -9.33
N ALA A 132 -7.61 22.92 -9.46
CA ALA A 132 -6.75 21.74 -9.52
C ALA A 132 -6.83 20.95 -8.20
N ASP A 133 -6.84 21.64 -7.05
CA ASP A 133 -6.99 20.99 -5.74
C ASP A 133 -8.31 20.23 -5.63
N SER A 134 -9.41 20.81 -6.12
CA SER A 134 -10.71 20.14 -6.15
C SER A 134 -10.71 18.89 -7.03
N LEU A 135 -10.06 18.94 -8.20
CA LEU A 135 -9.92 17.78 -9.08
C LEU A 135 -9.06 16.69 -8.43
N ILE A 136 -7.92 17.05 -7.84
CA ILE A 136 -7.03 16.12 -7.13
C ILE A 136 -7.79 15.43 -6.00
N LEU A 137 -8.54 16.19 -5.20
CA LEU A 137 -9.36 15.63 -4.11
C LEU A 137 -10.44 14.67 -4.62
N ALA A 138 -11.12 15.01 -5.73
CA ALA A 138 -12.12 14.14 -6.33
C ALA A 138 -11.51 12.82 -6.84
N VAL A 139 -10.34 12.89 -7.50
CA VAL A 139 -9.60 11.70 -7.94
C VAL A 139 -9.15 10.86 -6.75
N TYR A 140 -8.60 11.49 -5.71
CA TYR A 140 -8.21 10.81 -4.47
C TYR A 140 -9.40 10.06 -3.84
N ALA A 141 -10.55 10.72 -3.70
CA ALA A 141 -11.75 10.12 -3.14
C ALA A 141 -12.26 8.93 -3.96
N ALA A 142 -12.23 9.03 -5.30
CA ALA A 142 -12.59 7.93 -6.19
C ALA A 142 -11.65 6.72 -6.04
N LEU A 143 -10.33 6.98 -5.93
CA LEU A 143 -9.33 5.93 -5.70
C LEU A 143 -9.48 5.29 -4.32
N LEU A 144 -9.74 6.07 -3.28
CA LEU A 144 -10.02 5.58 -1.93
C LEU A 144 -11.26 4.69 -1.91
N LEU A 145 -12.32 5.08 -2.62
CA LEU A 145 -13.53 4.27 -2.78
C LEU A 145 -13.22 2.96 -3.51
N LEU A 146 -12.49 3.02 -4.63
CA LEU A 146 -12.06 1.84 -5.38
C LEU A 146 -11.27 0.89 -4.49
N GLN A 147 -10.31 1.41 -3.72
CA GLN A 147 -9.53 0.63 -2.78
C GLN A 147 -10.44 -0.03 -1.73
N THR A 148 -11.36 0.73 -1.14
CA THR A 148 -12.26 0.25 -0.08
C THR A 148 -13.16 -0.88 -0.57
N ILE A 149 -13.70 -0.76 -1.79
CA ILE A 149 -14.49 -1.81 -2.44
C ILE A 149 -13.62 -3.05 -2.70
N ALA A 150 -12.41 -2.88 -3.25
CA ALA A 150 -11.50 -3.98 -3.53
C ALA A 150 -11.16 -4.78 -2.25
N ASP A 151 -10.85 -4.08 -1.16
CA ASP A 151 -10.55 -4.72 0.10
C ASP A 151 -11.75 -5.44 0.69
N GLN A 152 -12.96 -4.89 0.55
CA GLN A 152 -14.17 -5.55 1.03
C GLN A 152 -14.50 -6.80 0.20
N GLN A 153 -14.33 -6.77 -1.12
CA GLN A 153 -14.49 -7.94 -1.99
C GLN A 153 -13.49 -9.05 -1.63
N GLN A 154 -12.23 -8.68 -1.42
CA GLN A 154 -11.19 -9.63 -1.00
C GLN A 154 -11.49 -10.22 0.38
N TRP A 155 -11.93 -9.40 1.33
CA TRP A 155 -12.32 -9.84 2.67
C TRP A 155 -13.49 -10.82 2.64
N ALA A 156 -14.59 -10.46 1.96
CA ALA A 156 -15.76 -11.33 1.83
C ALA A 156 -15.40 -12.68 1.19
N PHE A 157 -14.52 -12.67 0.17
CA PHE A 157 -14.01 -13.89 -0.43
C PHE A 157 -13.21 -14.75 0.58
N HIS A 158 -12.36 -14.14 1.40
CA HIS A 158 -11.62 -14.87 2.43
C HIS A 158 -12.53 -15.47 3.51
N GLU A 159 -13.57 -14.76 3.93
CA GLU A 159 -14.56 -15.30 4.88
C GLU A 159 -15.34 -16.47 4.27
N LEU A 160 -15.78 -16.34 3.02
CA LEU A 160 -16.44 -17.43 2.29
C LEU A 160 -15.53 -18.67 2.24
N LYS A 161 -14.26 -18.47 1.88
CA LYS A 161 -13.26 -19.55 1.81
C LYS A 161 -13.01 -20.21 3.18
N ALA A 162 -12.98 -19.43 4.26
CA ALA A 162 -12.84 -19.96 5.61
C ALA A 162 -14.03 -20.84 6.03
N ARG A 163 -15.26 -20.45 5.64
CA ARG A 163 -16.49 -21.22 5.95
C ARG A 163 -16.67 -22.46 5.08
N ALA A 164 -16.40 -22.34 3.79
CA ALA A 164 -16.61 -23.39 2.79
C ALA A 164 -15.50 -24.46 2.75
N GLY A 165 -14.29 -24.10 3.19
CA GLY A 165 -13.12 -24.96 3.11
C GLY A 165 -12.67 -25.25 1.66
N PRO A 166 -12.06 -26.42 1.39
CA PRO A 166 -11.53 -26.78 0.07
C PRO A 166 -12.59 -27.02 -1.01
N LYS A 167 -13.89 -26.93 -0.67
CA LYS A 167 -14.99 -27.15 -1.62
C LYS A 167 -15.12 -26.05 -2.69
N ILE A 168 -14.48 -24.90 -2.47
CA ILE A 168 -14.42 -23.83 -3.48
C ILE A 168 -13.40 -24.21 -4.56
N HIS A 169 -13.84 -24.40 -5.80
CA HIS A 169 -12.96 -24.60 -6.96
C HIS A 169 -11.93 -23.46 -7.13
N THR A 170 -12.38 -22.20 -7.19
CA THR A 170 -11.47 -21.06 -7.36
C THR A 170 -11.00 -20.52 -6.01
N GLN A 171 -9.74 -20.72 -5.69
CA GLN A 171 -9.18 -20.40 -4.37
C GLN A 171 -8.68 -18.94 -4.21
N PHE A 172 -9.07 -18.05 -5.13
CA PHE A 172 -8.76 -16.62 -5.18
C PHE A 172 -9.93 -15.82 -5.78
N CYS A 173 -10.03 -14.52 -5.46
CA CYS A 173 -11.12 -13.65 -5.93
C CYS A 173 -10.92 -13.29 -7.42
N THR A 174 -11.96 -13.48 -8.23
CA THR A 174 -11.99 -13.18 -9.68
C THR A 174 -13.21 -12.36 -10.11
N THR A 175 -14.01 -11.89 -9.14
CA THR A 175 -15.27 -11.18 -9.35
C THR A 175 -15.17 -9.71 -8.97
N GLY A 176 -16.17 -8.90 -9.35
CA GLY A 176 -16.18 -7.49 -9.04
C GLY A 176 -14.98 -6.75 -9.65
N LEU A 177 -14.24 -5.99 -8.85
CA LEU A 177 -13.04 -5.27 -9.30
C LEU A 177 -11.91 -6.22 -9.70
N PHE A 178 -11.86 -7.41 -9.09
CA PHE A 178 -10.90 -8.45 -9.44
C PHE A 178 -11.13 -9.02 -10.84
N ARG A 179 -12.29 -8.79 -11.45
CA ARG A 179 -12.48 -9.11 -12.88
C ARG A 179 -11.67 -8.17 -13.78
N TYR A 180 -11.43 -6.92 -13.40
CA TYR A 180 -10.81 -5.90 -14.27
C TYR A 180 -9.33 -5.69 -13.99
N SER A 181 -8.90 -5.94 -12.74
CA SER A 181 -7.51 -5.88 -12.32
C SER A 181 -7.26 -6.96 -11.29
N ARG A 182 -6.10 -7.62 -11.33
CA ARG A 182 -5.72 -8.61 -10.32
C ARG A 182 -5.30 -7.96 -9.00
N HIS A 183 -4.87 -6.69 -9.06
CA HIS A 183 -4.42 -5.91 -7.89
C HIS A 183 -5.05 -4.50 -7.87
N PRO A 184 -6.40 -4.38 -7.82
CA PRO A 184 -7.09 -3.09 -7.90
C PRO A 184 -6.76 -2.19 -6.70
N ALA A 185 -6.57 -2.78 -5.52
CA ALA A 185 -6.17 -2.05 -4.32
C ALA A 185 -4.78 -1.41 -4.44
N PHE A 186 -3.82 -2.09 -5.10
CA PHE A 186 -2.48 -1.55 -5.33
C PHE A 186 -2.52 -0.38 -6.31
N PHE A 187 -3.32 -0.49 -7.38
CA PHE A 187 -3.54 0.60 -8.33
C PHE A 187 -4.10 1.85 -7.66
N ALA A 188 -5.16 1.69 -6.87
CA ALA A 188 -5.75 2.80 -6.12
C ALA A 188 -4.76 3.44 -5.15
N GLU A 189 -3.99 2.65 -4.41
CA GLU A 189 -3.02 3.16 -3.46
C GLU A 189 -1.89 3.94 -4.12
N MET A 190 -1.29 3.43 -5.22
CA MET A 190 -0.32 4.20 -5.99
C MET A 190 -0.93 5.54 -6.43
N GLY A 191 -2.12 5.52 -7.04
CA GLY A 191 -2.79 6.73 -7.52
C GLY A 191 -3.05 7.75 -6.42
N MET A 192 -3.41 7.31 -5.20
CA MET A 192 -3.61 8.21 -4.06
C MET A 192 -2.32 8.92 -3.66
N TRP A 193 -1.18 8.23 -3.66
CA TRP A 193 0.11 8.87 -3.36
C TRP A 193 0.58 9.80 -4.48
N TRP A 194 0.26 9.48 -5.74
CA TRP A 194 0.41 10.42 -6.85
C TRP A 194 -0.46 11.67 -6.68
N CYS A 195 -1.67 11.56 -6.11
CA CYS A 195 -2.50 12.72 -5.78
C CYS A 195 -1.90 13.56 -4.64
N ILE A 196 -1.30 12.94 -3.62
CA ILE A 196 -0.60 13.67 -2.55
C ILE A 196 0.58 14.48 -3.11
N TRP A 197 1.34 13.94 -4.06
CA TRP A 197 2.33 14.70 -4.82
C TRP A 197 1.70 15.77 -5.73
N ALA A 198 0.55 15.50 -6.36
CA ALA A 198 -0.12 16.50 -7.19
C ALA A 198 -0.56 17.75 -6.39
N PHE A 199 -0.92 17.60 -5.11
CA PHE A 199 -1.18 18.75 -4.23
C PHE A 199 0.04 19.65 -4.06
N SER A 200 1.27 19.11 -4.03
CA SER A 200 2.47 19.95 -3.98
C SER A 200 2.71 20.71 -5.28
N CYS A 201 2.40 20.11 -6.43
CA CYS A 201 2.44 20.79 -7.73
C CYS A 201 1.42 21.92 -7.79
N SER A 202 0.19 21.66 -7.34
CA SER A 202 -0.88 22.66 -7.24
C SER A 202 -0.48 23.83 -6.33
N ALA A 203 0.16 23.55 -5.18
CA ALA A 203 0.63 24.58 -4.27
C ALA A 203 1.67 25.52 -4.89
N ARG A 204 2.59 24.95 -5.69
CA ARG A 204 3.66 25.68 -6.38
C ARG A 204 3.20 26.37 -7.68
N GLY A 205 2.11 25.89 -8.29
CA GLY A 205 1.65 26.36 -9.60
C GLY A 205 2.47 25.83 -10.78
N GLU A 206 3.33 24.83 -10.56
CA GLU A 206 4.20 24.20 -11.56
C GLU A 206 4.38 22.70 -11.27
N LEU A 207 4.85 21.94 -12.26
CA LEU A 207 5.16 20.53 -12.06
C LEU A 207 6.44 20.36 -11.24
N VAL A 208 6.37 19.54 -10.19
CA VAL A 208 7.47 19.35 -9.23
C VAL A 208 8.25 18.08 -9.56
N TYR A 209 9.42 18.26 -10.16
CA TYR A 209 10.33 17.16 -10.55
C TYR A 209 11.47 16.90 -9.55
N ASP A 210 11.42 17.52 -8.38
CA ASP A 210 12.44 17.33 -7.35
C ASP A 210 12.25 16.01 -6.59
N TRP A 211 13.02 15.84 -5.51
CA TRP A 211 13.01 14.64 -4.68
C TRP A 211 11.65 14.35 -4.01
N MET A 212 10.67 15.27 -4.02
CA MET A 212 9.32 14.99 -3.52
C MET A 212 8.57 13.97 -4.39
N LEU A 213 9.00 13.79 -5.65
CA LEU A 213 8.48 12.77 -6.55
C LEU A 213 8.97 11.36 -6.18
N ALA A 214 10.02 11.24 -5.38
CA ALA A 214 10.64 9.95 -5.07
C ALA A 214 9.68 8.99 -4.35
N GLY A 215 8.83 9.48 -3.44
CA GLY A 215 7.85 8.68 -2.71
C GLY A 215 6.91 7.88 -3.63
N PRO A 216 6.03 8.52 -4.42
CA PRO A 216 5.10 7.81 -5.30
C PRO A 216 5.80 6.97 -6.38
N VAL A 217 6.96 7.40 -6.89
CA VAL A 217 7.75 6.61 -7.85
C VAL A 217 8.28 5.32 -7.22
N LEU A 218 8.91 5.42 -6.04
CA LEU A 218 9.46 4.26 -5.34
C LEU A 218 8.36 3.33 -4.84
N LEU A 219 7.21 3.86 -4.41
CA LEU A 219 6.05 3.02 -4.08
C LEU A 219 5.55 2.26 -5.32
N THR A 220 5.48 2.94 -6.47
CA THR A 220 5.11 2.29 -7.74
C THR A 220 6.07 1.15 -8.07
N ALA A 221 7.39 1.38 -7.94
CA ALA A 221 8.41 0.35 -8.15
C ALA A 221 8.32 -0.80 -7.14
N LEU A 222 8.11 -0.50 -5.85
CA LEU A 222 7.91 -1.51 -4.80
C LEU A 222 6.70 -2.39 -5.13
N PHE A 223 5.60 -1.80 -5.58
CA PHE A 223 4.40 -2.55 -5.95
C PHE A 223 4.59 -3.36 -7.22
N GLN A 224 5.46 -2.95 -8.15
CA GLN A 224 5.86 -3.82 -9.26
C GLN A 224 6.51 -5.11 -8.74
N GLY A 225 7.53 -4.99 -7.88
CA GLY A 225 8.22 -6.14 -7.29
C GLY A 225 7.30 -6.99 -6.41
N SER A 226 6.52 -6.36 -5.53
CA SER A 226 5.63 -7.05 -4.60
C SER A 226 4.53 -7.82 -5.32
N THR A 227 3.90 -7.25 -6.35
CA THR A 227 2.85 -7.96 -7.09
C THR A 227 3.43 -9.10 -7.92
N ALA A 228 4.60 -8.94 -8.53
CA ALA A 228 5.28 -10.03 -9.23
C ALA A 228 5.59 -11.21 -8.29
N PHE A 229 6.09 -10.91 -7.08
CA PHE A 229 6.38 -11.93 -6.07
C PHE A 229 5.12 -12.63 -5.54
N THR A 230 4.07 -11.87 -5.24
CA THR A 230 2.79 -12.44 -4.77
C THR A 230 2.13 -13.30 -5.84
N GLU A 231 2.19 -12.89 -7.12
CA GLU A 231 1.69 -13.70 -8.23
C GLU A 231 2.51 -14.96 -8.45
N TYR A 232 3.85 -14.90 -8.30
CA TYR A 232 4.72 -16.07 -8.33
C TYR A 232 4.23 -17.10 -7.30
N ILE A 233 4.06 -16.72 -6.03
CA ILE A 233 3.56 -17.61 -4.98
C ILE A 233 2.15 -18.14 -5.32
N SER A 234 1.28 -17.28 -5.86
CA SER A 234 -0.09 -17.65 -6.21
C SER A 234 -0.14 -18.69 -7.33
N VAL A 235 0.74 -18.61 -8.32
CA VAL A 235 0.85 -19.58 -9.41
C VAL A 235 1.32 -20.94 -8.91
N PHE A 236 2.26 -20.98 -7.95
CA PHE A 236 2.68 -22.24 -7.33
C PHE A 236 1.55 -22.88 -6.52
N LYS A 237 0.77 -22.06 -5.81
CA LYS A 237 -0.31 -22.56 -4.94
C LYS A 237 -1.57 -22.94 -5.71
N TYR A 238 -1.89 -22.23 -6.79
CA TYR A 238 -3.14 -22.38 -7.54
C TYR A 238 -2.86 -22.47 -9.05
N PRO A 239 -2.87 -23.68 -9.64
CA PRO A 239 -2.58 -23.86 -11.07
C PRO A 239 -3.46 -23.02 -12.01
N ASP A 240 -4.74 -22.82 -11.65
CA ASP A 240 -5.69 -22.01 -12.42
C ASP A 240 -5.37 -20.50 -12.42
N TYR A 241 -4.49 -20.03 -11.53
CA TYR A 241 -4.05 -18.63 -11.50
C TYR A 241 -3.35 -18.22 -12.81
N LYS A 242 -2.69 -19.16 -13.51
CA LYS A 242 -2.11 -18.90 -14.84
C LYS A 242 -3.17 -18.53 -15.88
N LYS A 243 -4.38 -19.09 -15.78
CA LYS A 243 -5.51 -18.71 -16.66
C LYS A 243 -5.96 -17.29 -16.34
N TYR A 244 -6.04 -16.95 -15.04
CA TYR A 244 -6.37 -15.60 -14.59
C TYR A 244 -5.39 -14.54 -15.03
N GLN A 245 -4.09 -14.86 -15.05
CA GLN A 245 -3.06 -13.95 -15.55
C GLN A 245 -3.24 -13.60 -17.03
N LYS A 246 -3.85 -14.49 -17.83
CA LYS A 246 -4.08 -14.27 -19.26
C LYS A 246 -5.35 -13.48 -19.56
N THR A 247 -6.34 -13.51 -18.67
CA THR A 247 -7.67 -12.92 -18.93
C THR A 247 -7.88 -11.59 -18.23
N THR A 248 -7.13 -11.27 -17.19
CA THR A 248 -7.35 -10.07 -16.36
C THR A 248 -6.08 -9.23 -16.33
N SER A 249 -6.18 -7.90 -16.39
CA SER A 249 -5.00 -7.02 -16.27
C SER A 249 -4.34 -7.12 -14.89
N ARG A 250 -3.02 -6.92 -14.80
CA ARG A 250 -2.30 -7.02 -13.52
C ARG A 250 -2.65 -5.89 -12.55
N LEU A 251 -2.54 -4.64 -12.98
CA LEU A 251 -2.64 -3.46 -12.10
C LEU A 251 -3.71 -2.47 -12.60
N ILE A 252 -3.52 -1.94 -13.81
CA ILE A 252 -4.46 -0.98 -14.40
C ILE A 252 -5.78 -1.71 -14.69
N PRO A 253 -6.93 -1.26 -14.15
CA PRO A 253 -8.22 -1.84 -14.47
C PRO A 253 -8.50 -1.71 -15.97
N LEU A 254 -8.58 -2.84 -16.67
CA LEU A 254 -8.84 -2.90 -18.12
C LEU A 254 -9.96 -3.91 -18.40
N TRP A 255 -10.49 -3.86 -19.61
CA TRP A 255 -11.55 -4.77 -20.01
C TRP A 255 -11.06 -6.24 -19.97
N PRO A 256 -11.79 -7.14 -19.30
CA PRO A 256 -11.37 -8.52 -19.13
C PRO A 256 -11.57 -9.35 -20.39
N GLY A 257 -10.75 -10.40 -20.51
CA GLY A 257 -10.97 -11.51 -21.42
C GLY A 257 -12.08 -12.48 -20.93
N PRO A 258 -12.12 -13.71 -21.47
CA PRO A 258 -13.12 -14.71 -21.11
C PRO A 258 -13.21 -14.95 -19.60
N ALA A 259 -14.44 -15.14 -19.12
CA ALA A 259 -14.70 -15.42 -17.70
C ALA A 259 -14.02 -16.74 -17.29
N ILE A 260 -13.45 -16.75 -16.09
CA ILE A 260 -12.90 -17.96 -15.49
C ILE A 260 -14.06 -18.69 -14.80
N PRO A 261 -14.20 -20.01 -15.00
CA PRO A 261 -15.22 -20.80 -14.30
C PRO A 261 -15.15 -20.52 -12.80
N GLN A 262 -16.28 -20.13 -12.22
CA GLN A 262 -16.40 -19.97 -10.79
C GLN A 262 -16.73 -21.33 -10.16
N SER A 263 -16.44 -21.49 -8.88
CA SER A 263 -17.09 -22.54 -8.11
C SER A 263 -18.59 -22.28 -8.11
N GLU A 264 -19.38 -23.15 -8.74
CA GLU A 264 -20.82 -23.17 -8.55
C GLU A 264 -21.15 -23.42 -7.07
N GLY A 265 -22.16 -22.71 -6.57
CA GLY A 265 -22.97 -23.11 -5.42
C GLY A 265 -22.27 -23.18 -4.07
N ILE A 266 -22.37 -22.08 -3.30
CA ILE A 266 -22.71 -22.21 -1.89
C ILE A 266 -23.76 -21.13 -1.63
N ASP A 267 -25.02 -21.50 -1.88
CA ASP A 267 -26.18 -20.82 -1.33
C ASP A 267 -26.14 -20.88 0.21
#